data_AF-A0A7Y7QJ16-F1
#
_entry.id   AF-A0A7Y7QJ16-F1
#
_cell.length_a   1.000
_cell.length_b   1.000
_cell.length_c   1.000
_cell.angle_alpha   90.00
_cell.angle_beta   90.00
_cell.angle_gamma   90.00
#
_symmetry.space_group_name_H-M   'P 1'
#
loop_
_entity.id
_entity.type
_entity.pdbx_description
1 polymer ?
#
loop_
_entity_poly.entity_id
_entity_poly.type
_entity_poly.pdbx_seq_one_letter_code
_entity_poly.pdbx_strand_id
1 'polypeptide(L)'
;MKKILSFITLLFIVFGFIPQNVEAMSDTGYFVVTAYYSPLPNQKSYLTGNYKSEIRLNGQGIAGASGKKVFSGMLAGPKTYAFGTKIYLEGLGVGEISDRGGAIVSAGNRGYSHDRLDIWVGYGDEGLQRALYWGKRTVKGNIISSDSKVTLDYTKMPAPNWTTTGLKPKEDVFTYSLGVGSDSVKVKKLQQFLKDLDLYTGEVNGIYNDEIISIVYNFQIDNEILSSKNDIGAGYWGNITRDKFKKAYLNGEFDELKTQKNEVNQEMKIEVKSIETKKEEKQSPVVISTEIKKENEDLDIFNLPLSGIENTKKLQSILKELSLYNGELTGNYNDITDSIYNFQLNEGLVKNVGDIGAGFYGPKTRESLKNKYLNYKKELEEAEKIRQEEEKRRKELEDKYREIEKSVLEEVNEKTKDLLGVKFGEVSPRVRELQLTLKELGYFSEKDTAIYGEKTKESLALFQLENDLIDSLDSQYAGILGERTFFVLKTKLEEKYLDSKLNENTDLLEFVSVINNTSL
;
A
#
# COMPACT_ATOMS: atom_id res chain seq x y z
N MET A 1 -64.65 -35.19 -35.11
CA MET A 1 -65.86 -34.36 -35.31
C MET A 1 -66.09 -33.49 -34.06
N LYS A 2 -66.24 -32.17 -34.26
CA LYS A 2 -66.86 -31.15 -33.37
C LYS A 2 -66.11 -30.77 -32.08
N LYS A 3 -65.47 -29.58 -31.99
CA LYS A 3 -65.95 -28.18 -31.74
C LYS A 3 -65.93 -27.86 -30.23
N ILE A 4 -65.10 -26.95 -29.67
CA ILE A 4 -64.98 -25.47 -29.76
C ILE A 4 -65.76 -24.72 -28.63
N LEU A 5 -65.11 -23.67 -28.09
CA LEU A 5 -65.56 -22.49 -27.28
C LEU A 5 -65.77 -22.69 -25.76
N SER A 6 -64.97 -22.08 -24.86
CA SER A 6 -64.76 -20.65 -24.49
C SER A 6 -65.84 -20.08 -23.56
N PHE A 7 -65.44 -19.58 -22.39
CA PHE A 7 -66.10 -18.45 -21.74
C PHE A 7 -65.07 -17.58 -21.02
N ILE A 8 -65.04 -16.31 -21.42
CA ILE A 8 -64.34 -15.18 -20.79
C ILE A 8 -65.38 -14.43 -19.96
N THR A 9 -65.04 -14.07 -18.71
CA THR A 9 -65.65 -12.95 -17.97
C THR A 9 -64.61 -12.25 -17.10
N LEU A 10 -64.15 -11.09 -17.58
CA LEU A 10 -64.04 -9.76 -16.94
C LEU A 10 -64.82 -9.60 -15.58
N LEU A 11 -64.51 -8.79 -14.55
CA LEU A 11 -63.59 -7.65 -14.32
C LEU A 11 -63.78 -7.03 -12.89
N PHE A 12 -62.77 -6.30 -12.38
CA PHE A 12 -62.70 -5.18 -11.37
C PHE A 12 -62.96 -5.40 -9.84
N ILE A 13 -61.90 -5.41 -8.96
CA ILE A 13 -61.32 -4.38 -8.02
C ILE A 13 -62.30 -3.95 -6.88
N VAL A 14 -62.00 -3.95 -5.56
CA VAL A 14 -61.19 -2.98 -4.75
C VAL A 14 -61.12 -3.41 -3.26
N PHE A 15 -59.89 -3.45 -2.74
CA PHE A 15 -59.36 -3.19 -1.38
C PHE A 15 -59.76 -4.05 -0.16
N GLY A 16 -58.73 -4.71 0.37
CA GLY A 16 -58.47 -4.81 1.80
C GLY A 16 -56.96 -4.78 2.04
N PHE A 17 -56.41 -3.60 2.34
CA PHE A 17 -55.04 -3.46 2.84
C PHE A 17 -54.95 -4.09 4.24
N ILE A 18 -54.13 -5.12 4.41
CA ILE A 18 -53.58 -5.51 5.71
C ILE A 18 -52.06 -5.58 5.53
N PRO A 19 -51.27 -4.80 6.28
CA PRO A 19 -49.82 -4.79 6.16
C PRO A 19 -49.20 -6.07 6.72
N GLN A 20 -48.08 -6.43 6.12
CA GLN A 20 -47.28 -7.63 6.33
C GLN A 20 -46.80 -7.80 7.78
N ASN A 21 -46.81 -9.04 8.26
CA ASN A 21 -45.71 -9.59 9.04
C ASN A 21 -45.25 -10.86 8.32
N VAL A 22 -44.34 -10.69 7.36
CA VAL A 22 -43.54 -11.80 6.86
C VAL A 22 -42.38 -11.93 7.84
N GLU A 23 -42.49 -12.86 8.79
CA GLU A 23 -41.31 -13.35 9.50
C GLU A 23 -40.35 -13.91 8.43
N ALA A 24 -39.23 -13.23 8.24
CA ALA A 24 -38.15 -13.73 7.41
C ALA A 24 -37.54 -14.96 8.10
N MET A 25 -37.86 -16.16 7.60
CA MET A 25 -37.16 -17.41 7.93
C MET A 25 -35.65 -17.21 7.77
N SER A 26 -34.88 -17.38 8.86
CA SER A 26 -33.42 -17.45 8.80
C SER A 26 -32.99 -18.90 8.57
N ASP A 27 -32.51 -19.21 7.35
CA ASP A 27 -31.90 -20.51 7.08
C ASP A 27 -30.58 -20.59 7.87
N THR A 28 -30.56 -21.44 8.88
CA THR A 28 -29.41 -21.66 9.76
C THR A 28 -28.42 -22.58 9.05
N GLY A 29 -27.18 -22.14 8.81
CA GLY A 29 -26.21 -22.88 7.99
C GLY A 29 -24.80 -22.95 8.56
N TYR A 30 -23.95 -23.74 7.92
CA TYR A 30 -22.50 -23.68 8.08
C TYR A 30 -21.90 -23.12 6.78
N PHE A 31 -20.77 -22.43 6.90
CA PHE A 31 -20.01 -21.88 5.78
C PHE A 31 -18.55 -22.32 5.89
N VAL A 32 -17.90 -22.57 4.76
CA VAL A 32 -16.43 -22.67 4.72
C VAL A 32 -15.86 -21.29 4.56
N VAL A 33 -15.25 -20.75 5.62
CA VAL A 33 -14.77 -19.37 5.67
C VAL A 33 -13.25 -19.35 5.55
N THR A 34 -12.77 -18.72 4.50
CA THR A 34 -11.36 -18.33 4.32
C THR A 34 -11.19 -16.82 4.53
N ALA A 35 -9.97 -16.33 4.49
CA ALA A 35 -9.68 -14.91 4.52
C ALA A 35 -8.74 -14.52 3.38
N TYR A 36 -8.94 -13.31 2.87
CA TYR A 36 -8.10 -12.66 1.87
C TYR A 36 -7.75 -11.24 2.32
N TYR A 37 -6.67 -10.72 1.79
CA TYR A 37 -6.17 -9.40 2.16
C TYR A 37 -5.82 -8.59 0.91
N SER A 38 -5.71 -7.28 1.06
CA SER A 38 -5.28 -6.39 -0.02
C SER A 38 -3.77 -6.19 0.07
N PRO A 39 -2.96 -6.80 -0.81
CA PRO A 39 -1.52 -6.64 -0.77
C PRO A 39 -1.13 -5.19 -1.05
N LEU A 40 -0.11 -4.69 -0.35
CA LEU A 40 0.47 -3.37 -0.58
C LEU A 40 1.76 -3.44 -1.39
N PRO A 41 2.07 -2.42 -2.20
CA PRO A 41 3.38 -2.30 -2.81
C PRO A 41 4.44 -2.18 -1.72
N ASN A 42 5.49 -3.00 -1.80
CA ASN A 42 6.67 -2.96 -0.90
C ASN A 42 6.46 -3.55 0.49
N GLN A 43 5.41 -4.33 0.71
CA GLN A 43 5.29 -5.16 1.92
C GLN A 43 6.45 -6.15 2.04
N LYS A 44 6.83 -6.47 3.29
CA LYS A 44 7.97 -7.34 3.61
C LYS A 44 7.76 -8.75 3.08
N SER A 45 6.51 -9.23 3.09
CA SER A 45 6.16 -10.61 2.73
C SER A 45 4.99 -10.70 1.74
N TYR A 46 5.07 -11.65 0.82
CA TYR A 46 3.98 -12.05 -0.08
C TYR A 46 3.83 -13.57 0.02
N LEU A 47 2.59 -14.08 0.12
CA LEU A 47 2.34 -15.53 0.12
C LEU A 47 2.78 -16.19 -1.20
N THR A 48 2.50 -15.51 -2.31
CA THR A 48 2.88 -15.92 -3.67
C THR A 48 4.31 -15.51 -4.04
N GLY A 49 4.98 -14.80 -3.13
CA GLY A 49 6.32 -14.26 -3.27
C GLY A 49 6.38 -12.90 -3.98
N ASN A 50 5.43 -12.50 -4.83
CA ASN A 50 5.48 -11.18 -5.45
C ASN A 50 4.13 -10.51 -5.53
N TYR A 51 4.18 -9.20 -5.71
CA TYR A 51 3.00 -8.37 -5.60
C TYR A 51 1.95 -8.62 -6.67
N LYS A 52 2.37 -8.76 -7.93
CA LYS A 52 1.45 -9.02 -9.05
C LYS A 52 0.71 -10.35 -8.88
N SER A 53 1.40 -11.38 -8.38
CA SER A 53 0.80 -12.69 -8.12
C SER A 53 -0.14 -12.64 -6.92
N GLU A 54 0.19 -11.82 -5.93
CA GLU A 54 -0.63 -11.61 -4.74
C GLU A 54 -1.94 -10.89 -5.07
N ILE A 55 -1.90 -9.88 -5.95
CA ILE A 55 -3.10 -9.21 -6.48
C ILE A 55 -3.99 -10.18 -7.23
N ARG A 56 -3.42 -11.05 -8.08
CA ARG A 56 -4.23 -12.05 -8.80
C ARG A 56 -4.91 -13.04 -7.86
N LEU A 57 -4.27 -13.33 -6.72
CA LEU A 57 -4.80 -14.27 -5.73
C LEU A 57 -5.87 -13.62 -4.84
N ASN A 58 -5.61 -12.41 -4.34
CA ASN A 58 -6.41 -11.79 -3.28
C ASN A 58 -7.20 -10.53 -3.73
N GLY A 59 -6.95 -10.01 -4.92
CA GLY A 59 -7.51 -8.73 -5.37
C GLY A 59 -6.63 -7.53 -5.01
N GLN A 60 -6.97 -6.35 -5.56
CA GLN A 60 -6.19 -5.10 -5.38
C GLN A 60 -6.61 -4.29 -4.15
N GLY A 61 -7.77 -4.57 -3.58
CA GLY A 61 -8.30 -3.80 -2.45
C GLY A 61 -8.96 -2.48 -2.80
N ILE A 62 -9.24 -2.19 -4.08
CA ILE A 62 -9.86 -0.92 -4.48
C ILE A 62 -11.37 -1.00 -4.28
N ALA A 63 -12.01 -1.99 -4.90
CA ALA A 63 -13.44 -2.24 -4.82
C ALA A 63 -13.71 -3.74 -4.96
N GLY A 64 -14.74 -4.23 -4.27
CA GLY A 64 -15.26 -5.57 -4.50
C GLY A 64 -16.06 -5.63 -5.80
N ALA A 65 -16.42 -6.83 -6.23
CA ALA A 65 -17.22 -7.05 -7.44
C ALA A 65 -18.61 -6.33 -7.46
N SER A 66 -19.09 -5.83 -6.32
CA SER A 66 -20.27 -4.96 -6.22
C SER A 66 -20.04 -3.51 -6.67
N GLY A 67 -18.77 -3.09 -6.84
CA GLY A 67 -18.36 -1.71 -7.05
C GLY A 67 -18.16 -0.90 -5.75
N LYS A 68 -18.50 -1.45 -4.58
CA LYS A 68 -18.18 -0.81 -3.29
C LYS A 68 -16.69 -0.89 -3.00
N LYS A 69 -16.12 0.21 -2.47
CA LYS A 69 -14.77 0.18 -1.88
C LYS A 69 -14.68 -0.91 -0.81
N VAL A 70 -13.52 -1.54 -0.66
CA VAL A 70 -13.36 -2.56 0.40
C VAL A 70 -13.59 -1.96 1.79
N PHE A 71 -14.21 -2.74 2.68
CA PHE A 71 -14.59 -2.28 4.02
C PHE A 71 -14.54 -3.43 5.03
N SER A 72 -14.45 -3.07 6.32
CA SER A 72 -14.46 -4.06 7.41
C SER A 72 -15.79 -4.82 7.46
N GLY A 73 -15.73 -6.15 7.26
CA GLY A 73 -16.91 -7.00 7.11
C GLY A 73 -17.34 -7.27 5.68
N MET A 74 -16.54 -6.88 4.68
CA MET A 74 -16.75 -7.32 3.29
C MET A 74 -16.50 -8.82 3.15
N LEU A 75 -17.46 -9.50 2.49
CA LEU A 75 -17.41 -10.91 2.17
C LEU A 75 -17.41 -11.13 0.65
N ALA A 76 -16.57 -12.05 0.19
CA ALA A 76 -16.70 -12.67 -1.11
C ALA A 76 -17.55 -13.95 -1.00
N GLY A 77 -18.66 -14.01 -1.74
CA GLY A 77 -19.63 -15.12 -1.66
C GLY A 77 -20.04 -15.68 -3.03
N PRO A 78 -20.65 -16.88 -3.08
CA PRO A 78 -21.12 -17.48 -4.32
C PRO A 78 -22.13 -16.59 -5.06
N LYS A 79 -22.22 -16.76 -6.39
CA LYS A 79 -23.16 -15.99 -7.23
C LYS A 79 -24.63 -16.22 -6.86
N THR A 80 -24.94 -17.28 -6.12
CA THR A 80 -26.27 -17.57 -5.58
C THR A 80 -26.72 -16.53 -4.55
N TYR A 81 -25.80 -15.82 -3.90
CA TYR A 81 -26.14 -14.70 -3.02
C TYR A 81 -26.09 -13.38 -3.79
N ALA A 82 -27.12 -12.55 -3.64
CA ALA A 82 -27.12 -11.20 -4.18
C ALA A 82 -26.08 -10.33 -3.45
N PHE A 83 -25.55 -9.31 -4.14
CA PHE A 83 -24.77 -8.28 -3.45
C PHE A 83 -25.63 -7.58 -2.39
N GLY A 84 -25.03 -7.25 -1.24
CA GLY A 84 -25.74 -6.70 -0.09
C GLY A 84 -26.30 -7.74 0.89
N THR A 85 -26.26 -9.03 0.55
CA THR A 85 -26.70 -10.11 1.47
C THR A 85 -25.91 -10.05 2.78
N LYS A 86 -26.61 -10.02 3.92
CA LYS A 86 -26.01 -9.99 5.25
C LYS A 86 -25.91 -11.39 5.81
N ILE A 87 -24.73 -11.75 6.31
CA ILE A 87 -24.46 -13.05 6.91
C ILE A 87 -23.86 -12.83 8.29
N TYR A 88 -24.56 -13.30 9.32
CA TYR A 88 -23.97 -13.43 10.66
C TYR A 88 -23.08 -14.67 10.70
N LEU A 89 -21.84 -14.51 11.14
CA LEU A 89 -20.88 -15.59 11.36
C LEU A 89 -20.55 -15.65 12.85
N GLU A 90 -20.78 -16.81 13.46
CA GLU A 90 -20.56 -17.02 14.89
C GLU A 90 -19.12 -16.69 15.29
N GLY A 91 -18.96 -15.82 16.29
CA GLY A 91 -17.65 -15.36 16.77
C GLY A 91 -16.96 -14.29 15.91
N LEU A 92 -17.52 -13.93 14.75
CA LEU A 92 -16.98 -12.89 13.87
C LEU A 92 -17.91 -11.69 13.70
N GLY A 93 -19.22 -11.87 13.85
CA GLY A 93 -20.21 -10.82 13.64
C GLY A 93 -20.83 -10.86 12.24
N VAL A 94 -21.43 -9.74 11.83
CA VAL A 94 -22.18 -9.64 10.57
C VAL A 94 -21.27 -9.12 9.46
N GLY A 95 -21.11 -9.91 8.40
CA GLY A 95 -20.49 -9.48 7.14
C GLY A 95 -21.52 -9.26 6.03
N GLU A 96 -21.09 -8.61 4.96
CA GLU A 96 -21.90 -8.33 3.77
C GLU A 96 -21.25 -8.90 2.51
N ILE A 97 -22.03 -9.65 1.72
CA ILE A 97 -21.63 -10.11 0.40
C ILE A 97 -21.48 -8.91 -0.54
N SER A 98 -20.25 -8.47 -0.76
CA SER A 98 -19.94 -7.34 -1.64
C SER A 98 -18.80 -7.60 -2.62
N ASP A 99 -18.24 -8.82 -2.60
CA ASP A 99 -17.17 -9.24 -3.49
C ASP A 99 -17.37 -10.63 -4.08
N ARG A 100 -16.52 -11.02 -5.05
CA ARG A 100 -16.50 -12.33 -5.70
C ARG A 100 -15.07 -12.78 -5.90
N GLY A 101 -14.82 -14.08 -5.80
CA GLY A 101 -13.49 -14.66 -6.04
C GLY A 101 -13.57 -15.93 -6.88
N GLY A 102 -12.54 -16.20 -7.70
CA GLY A 102 -12.49 -17.41 -8.55
C GLY A 102 -12.43 -18.74 -7.78
N ALA A 103 -12.12 -18.67 -6.48
CA ALA A 103 -12.09 -19.81 -5.58
C ALA A 103 -13.39 -20.02 -4.79
N ILE A 104 -14.36 -19.10 -4.92
CA ILE A 104 -15.63 -19.05 -4.19
C ILE A 104 -16.69 -19.87 -4.92
N VAL A 105 -17.29 -20.82 -4.21
CA VAL A 105 -18.22 -21.82 -4.77
C VAL A 105 -19.32 -22.18 -3.78
N SER A 106 -20.49 -22.55 -4.30
CA SER A 106 -21.59 -23.10 -3.50
C SER A 106 -21.31 -24.54 -3.06
N ALA A 107 -21.98 -24.99 -2.01
CA ALA A 107 -21.94 -26.35 -1.50
C ALA A 107 -22.13 -27.39 -2.60
N GLY A 108 -21.46 -28.53 -2.45
CA GLY A 108 -21.42 -29.61 -3.44
C GLY A 108 -20.41 -29.40 -4.57
N ASN A 109 -19.83 -28.21 -4.72
CA ASN A 109 -18.82 -27.93 -5.74
C ASN A 109 -17.41 -28.00 -5.16
N ARG A 110 -16.45 -28.47 -5.97
CA ARG A 110 -15.02 -28.56 -5.61
C ARG A 110 -14.75 -29.28 -4.27
N GLY A 111 -15.61 -30.22 -3.89
CA GLY A 111 -15.47 -31.02 -2.67
C GLY A 111 -15.87 -30.30 -1.37
N TYR A 112 -16.51 -29.14 -1.43
CA TYR A 112 -16.99 -28.43 -0.25
C TYR A 112 -18.41 -28.87 0.14
N SER A 113 -18.62 -29.21 1.41
CA SER A 113 -19.94 -29.55 1.96
C SER A 113 -20.82 -28.32 2.25
N HIS A 114 -20.23 -27.13 2.26
CA HIS A 114 -20.88 -25.87 2.58
C HIS A 114 -20.43 -24.77 1.62
N ASP A 115 -21.25 -23.73 1.47
CA ASP A 115 -20.92 -22.55 0.68
C ASP A 115 -19.62 -21.92 1.22
N ARG A 116 -18.70 -21.61 0.30
CA ARG A 116 -17.44 -20.98 0.66
C ARG A 116 -17.62 -19.47 0.70
N LEU A 117 -17.14 -18.84 1.77
CA LEU A 117 -17.01 -17.40 1.89
C LEU A 117 -15.53 -17.03 2.06
N ASP A 118 -15.16 -15.84 1.61
CA ASP A 118 -13.87 -15.22 1.91
C ASP A 118 -14.10 -13.91 2.64
N ILE A 119 -13.41 -13.71 3.77
CA ILE A 119 -13.48 -12.47 4.55
C ILE A 119 -12.32 -11.58 4.15
N TRP A 120 -12.60 -10.32 3.86
CA TRP A 120 -11.56 -9.32 3.68
C TRP A 120 -10.98 -8.89 5.03
N VAL A 121 -9.66 -9.03 5.23
CA VAL A 121 -9.01 -8.84 6.54
C VAL A 121 -7.91 -7.77 6.58
N GLY A 122 -8.01 -6.77 5.72
CA GLY A 122 -7.15 -5.58 5.74
C GLY A 122 -6.03 -5.60 4.69
N TYR A 123 -5.04 -4.73 4.88
CA TYR A 123 -3.99 -4.44 3.91
C TYR A 123 -2.60 -4.91 4.35
N GLY A 124 -1.71 -5.10 3.38
CA GLY A 124 -0.27 -5.17 3.63
C GLY A 124 0.20 -6.41 4.40
N ASP A 125 1.35 -6.29 5.07
CA ASP A 125 1.93 -7.36 5.89
C ASP A 125 0.98 -7.82 7.00
N GLU A 126 0.27 -6.89 7.65
CA GLU A 126 -0.64 -7.23 8.75
C GLU A 126 -1.90 -7.96 8.24
N GLY A 127 -2.45 -7.55 7.09
CA GLY A 127 -3.54 -8.27 6.42
C GLY A 127 -3.13 -9.68 6.00
N LEU A 128 -1.91 -9.84 5.48
CA LEU A 128 -1.34 -11.16 5.17
C LEU A 128 -1.25 -12.04 6.42
N GLN A 129 -0.73 -11.48 7.53
CA GLN A 129 -0.62 -12.20 8.79
C GLN A 129 -1.98 -12.64 9.33
N ARG A 130 -3.00 -11.76 9.30
CA ARG A 130 -4.38 -12.12 9.69
C ARG A 130 -4.95 -13.22 8.81
N ALA A 131 -4.78 -13.12 7.49
CA ALA A 131 -5.30 -14.10 6.54
C ALA A 131 -4.68 -15.48 6.76
N LEU A 132 -3.36 -15.54 6.98
CA LEU A 132 -2.64 -16.78 7.28
C LEU A 132 -3.01 -17.36 8.63
N TYR A 133 -3.15 -16.51 9.66
CA TYR A 133 -3.57 -16.97 10.99
C TYR A 133 -5.01 -17.49 11.01
N TRP A 134 -5.91 -16.84 10.27
CA TRP A 134 -7.28 -17.28 10.13
C TRP A 134 -7.34 -18.66 9.45
N GLY A 135 -6.69 -18.80 8.29
CA GLY A 135 -6.69 -20.03 7.51
C GLY A 135 -8.07 -20.37 6.93
N LYS A 136 -8.39 -21.67 6.85
CA LYS A 136 -9.69 -22.17 6.40
C LYS A 136 -10.44 -22.79 7.57
N ARG A 137 -11.65 -22.33 7.86
CA ARG A 137 -12.48 -22.84 8.96
C ARG A 137 -13.89 -23.12 8.48
N THR A 138 -14.59 -24.03 9.16
CA THR A 138 -16.05 -24.15 9.01
C THR A 138 -16.68 -23.36 10.13
N VAL A 139 -17.49 -22.36 9.79
CA VAL A 139 -18.10 -21.43 10.75
C VAL A 139 -19.61 -21.53 10.64
N LYS A 140 -20.30 -21.58 11.78
CA LYS A 140 -21.75 -21.53 11.81
C LYS A 140 -22.21 -20.11 11.47
N GLY A 141 -23.22 -19.97 10.63
CA GLY A 141 -23.72 -18.66 10.26
C GLY A 141 -25.10 -18.69 9.64
N ASN A 142 -25.73 -17.53 9.61
CA ASN A 142 -27.11 -17.38 9.16
C ASN A 142 -27.21 -16.18 8.23
N ILE A 143 -28.00 -16.31 7.17
CA ILE A 143 -28.41 -15.17 6.37
C ILE A 143 -29.43 -14.39 7.21
N ILE A 144 -29.21 -13.09 7.35
CA ILE A 144 -30.06 -12.20 8.15
C ILE A 144 -30.62 -11.08 7.27
N SER A 145 -31.54 -10.29 7.82
CA SER A 145 -32.16 -9.16 7.12
C SER A 145 -31.12 -8.25 6.46
N SER A 146 -31.38 -7.78 5.24
CA SER A 146 -30.51 -6.87 4.50
C SER A 146 -30.23 -5.56 5.23
N ASP A 147 -31.15 -5.15 6.11
CA ASP A 147 -31.07 -3.90 6.88
C ASP A 147 -30.16 -4.03 8.11
N SER A 148 -29.68 -5.24 8.41
CA SER A 148 -28.76 -5.48 9.53
C SER A 148 -27.44 -4.75 9.33
N LYS A 149 -26.93 -4.12 10.40
CA LYS A 149 -25.64 -3.45 10.38
C LYS A 149 -24.50 -4.46 10.22
N VAL A 150 -23.48 -4.08 9.44
CA VAL A 150 -22.21 -4.82 9.38
C VAL A 150 -21.49 -4.61 10.71
N THR A 151 -21.12 -5.69 11.39
CA THR A 151 -20.45 -5.66 12.70
C THR A 151 -19.16 -6.47 12.74
N LEU A 152 -18.86 -7.22 11.68
CA LEU A 152 -17.58 -7.91 11.56
C LEU A 152 -16.47 -6.87 11.43
N ASP A 153 -15.52 -6.94 12.35
CA ASP A 153 -14.38 -6.04 12.42
C ASP A 153 -13.07 -6.81 12.33
N TYR A 154 -12.38 -6.73 11.19
CA TYR A 154 -11.14 -7.47 10.99
C TYR A 154 -10.00 -6.97 11.91
N THR A 155 -10.07 -5.74 12.43
CA THR A 155 -9.01 -5.19 13.30
C THR A 155 -8.94 -5.95 14.62
N LYS A 156 -10.04 -6.59 15.03
CA LYS A 156 -10.12 -7.47 16.21
C LYS A 156 -9.55 -8.87 15.95
N MET A 157 -9.23 -9.21 14.70
CA MET A 157 -8.58 -10.47 14.36
C MET A 157 -7.06 -10.38 14.60
N PRO A 158 -6.45 -11.38 15.26
CA PRO A 158 -5.02 -11.36 15.56
C PRO A 158 -4.16 -11.48 14.30
N ALA A 159 -3.05 -10.73 14.27
CA ALA A 159 -2.05 -10.70 13.22
C ALA A 159 -0.64 -11.06 13.76
N PRO A 160 -0.37 -12.33 14.11
CA PRO A 160 0.91 -12.67 14.69
C PRO A 160 2.03 -12.66 13.64
N ASN A 161 3.09 -11.91 13.91
CA ASN A 161 4.27 -11.74 13.04
C ASN A 161 4.92 -13.08 12.60
N TRP A 162 4.82 -14.14 13.41
CA TRP A 162 5.42 -15.43 13.08
C TRP A 162 4.76 -16.13 11.88
N THR A 163 3.55 -15.73 11.50
CA THR A 163 2.81 -16.33 10.37
C THR A 163 3.49 -16.10 9.02
N THR A 164 4.30 -15.04 8.90
CA THR A 164 5.05 -14.71 7.69
C THR A 164 6.53 -15.11 7.77
N THR A 165 6.99 -15.70 8.87
CA THR A 165 8.38 -16.12 9.05
C THR A 165 8.76 -17.17 8.00
N GLY A 166 9.71 -16.82 7.13
CA GLY A 166 10.21 -17.69 6.06
C GLY A 166 9.62 -17.44 4.68
N LEU A 167 8.62 -16.56 4.55
CA LEU A 167 8.22 -16.03 3.24
C LEU A 167 9.32 -15.10 2.72
N LYS A 168 9.82 -15.36 1.52
CA LYS A 168 10.81 -14.50 0.84
C LYS A 168 10.17 -13.80 -0.35
N PRO A 169 10.49 -12.52 -0.61
CA PRO A 169 10.14 -11.88 -1.86
C PRO A 169 10.69 -12.68 -3.05
N LYS A 170 9.81 -13.09 -3.93
CA LYS A 170 10.08 -13.64 -5.26
C LYS A 170 10.31 -12.48 -6.20
N GLU A 171 11.42 -12.56 -6.92
CA GLU A 171 11.88 -11.56 -7.89
C GLU A 171 10.78 -11.16 -8.91
N ASP A 172 10.43 -9.86 -8.97
CA ASP A 172 9.48 -9.28 -9.94
C ASP A 172 10.02 -7.99 -10.60
N VAL A 173 9.31 -7.48 -11.62
CA VAL A 173 9.79 -6.34 -12.41
C VAL A 173 10.04 -5.06 -11.60
N PHE A 174 9.41 -4.90 -10.43
CA PHE A 174 9.61 -3.74 -9.56
C PHE A 174 10.81 -3.90 -8.61
N THR A 175 11.36 -5.11 -8.48
CA THR A 175 12.47 -5.42 -7.56
C THR A 175 13.87 -5.19 -8.14
N TYR A 176 13.98 -4.79 -9.42
CA TYR A 176 15.27 -4.56 -10.08
C TYR A 176 15.16 -3.50 -11.18
N SER A 177 16.27 -2.83 -11.48
CA SER A 177 16.34 -1.85 -12.55
C SER A 177 16.59 -2.52 -13.90
N LEU A 178 15.98 -1.99 -14.97
CA LEU A 178 16.15 -2.50 -16.33
C LEU A 178 16.37 -1.36 -17.34
N GLY A 179 17.21 -1.64 -18.32
CA GLY A 179 17.48 -0.81 -19.47
C GLY A 179 18.10 -1.64 -20.59
N VAL A 180 18.60 -0.98 -21.62
CA VAL A 180 19.36 -1.62 -22.70
C VAL A 180 20.50 -2.46 -22.13
N GLY A 181 20.63 -3.71 -22.60
CA GLY A 181 21.66 -4.65 -22.14
C GLY A 181 21.40 -5.34 -20.79
N SER A 182 20.27 -5.07 -20.13
CA SER A 182 19.90 -5.76 -18.89
C SER A 182 19.65 -7.27 -19.10
N ASP A 183 19.73 -8.03 -18.01
CA ASP A 183 19.52 -9.49 -18.02
C ASP A 183 18.25 -9.88 -18.80
N SER A 184 18.43 -10.72 -19.82
CA SER A 184 17.36 -11.06 -20.76
C SER A 184 16.16 -11.76 -20.09
N VAL A 185 16.37 -12.49 -18.99
CA VAL A 185 15.28 -13.14 -18.25
C VAL A 185 14.43 -12.09 -17.55
N LYS A 186 15.06 -11.07 -16.95
CA LYS A 186 14.37 -9.94 -16.32
C LYS A 186 13.68 -9.04 -17.33
N VAL A 187 14.29 -8.80 -18.48
CA VAL A 187 13.67 -8.03 -19.58
C VAL A 187 12.45 -8.75 -20.14
N LYS A 188 12.49 -10.09 -20.31
CA LYS A 188 11.29 -10.88 -20.68
C LYS A 188 10.15 -10.71 -19.68
N LYS A 189 10.47 -10.65 -18.38
CA LYS A 189 9.46 -10.39 -17.34
C LYS A 189 8.83 -9.00 -17.51
N LEU A 190 9.61 -7.96 -17.84
CA LEU A 190 9.10 -6.61 -18.11
C LEU A 190 8.29 -6.53 -19.41
N GLN A 191 8.77 -7.12 -20.50
CA GLN A 191 8.04 -7.22 -21.77
C GLN A 191 6.68 -7.89 -21.56
N GLN A 192 6.66 -9.03 -20.87
CA GLN A 192 5.40 -9.71 -20.57
C GLN A 192 4.50 -8.85 -19.67
N PHE A 193 5.06 -8.18 -18.68
CA PHE A 193 4.31 -7.28 -17.80
C PHE A 193 3.63 -6.13 -18.58
N LEU A 194 4.37 -5.43 -19.44
CA LEU A 194 3.83 -4.34 -20.26
C LEU A 194 2.86 -4.84 -21.33
N LYS A 195 3.06 -6.07 -21.83
CA LYS A 195 2.14 -6.71 -22.78
C LYS A 195 0.80 -7.06 -22.16
N ASP A 196 0.79 -7.54 -20.92
CA ASP A 196 -0.44 -7.81 -20.17
C ASP A 196 -1.26 -6.52 -19.86
N LEU A 197 -0.60 -5.36 -19.91
CA LEU A 197 -1.21 -4.03 -19.78
C LEU A 197 -1.62 -3.42 -21.13
N ASP A 198 -1.46 -4.16 -22.24
CA ASP A 198 -1.66 -3.66 -23.61
C ASP A 198 -0.80 -2.43 -23.95
N LEU A 199 0.29 -2.18 -23.22
CA LEU A 199 1.24 -1.10 -23.49
C LEU A 199 2.33 -1.52 -24.47
N TYR A 200 2.68 -2.83 -24.49
CA TYR A 200 3.72 -3.40 -25.33
C TYR A 200 3.15 -4.40 -26.33
N THR A 201 3.41 -4.18 -27.62
CA THR A 201 2.92 -5.00 -28.73
C THR A 201 3.99 -5.95 -29.29
N GLY A 202 5.27 -5.60 -29.09
CA GLY A 202 6.42 -6.39 -29.53
C GLY A 202 6.54 -7.80 -28.92
N GLU A 203 7.55 -8.53 -29.40
CA GLU A 203 7.83 -9.90 -28.96
C GLU A 203 8.52 -9.96 -27.60
N VAL A 204 8.19 -10.98 -26.79
CA VAL A 204 8.82 -11.23 -25.48
C VAL A 204 10.17 -11.95 -25.67
N ASN A 205 11.13 -11.26 -26.28
CA ASN A 205 12.42 -11.81 -26.71
C ASN A 205 13.57 -11.55 -25.71
N GLY A 206 13.36 -10.71 -24.69
CA GLY A 206 14.35 -10.34 -23.68
C GLY A 206 15.26 -9.18 -24.07
N ILE A 207 14.90 -8.43 -25.11
CA ILE A 207 15.63 -7.25 -25.56
C ILE A 207 14.87 -6.01 -25.09
N TYR A 208 15.55 -5.12 -24.36
CA TYR A 208 14.98 -3.86 -23.91
C TYR A 208 14.98 -2.89 -25.10
N ASN A 209 13.96 -3.02 -25.95
CA ASN A 209 13.87 -2.40 -27.27
C ASN A 209 13.26 -0.99 -27.22
N ASP A 210 13.27 -0.30 -28.37
CA ASP A 210 12.80 1.08 -28.50
C ASP A 210 11.34 1.28 -28.08
N GLU A 211 10.50 0.26 -28.27
CA GLU A 211 9.11 0.29 -27.83
C GLU A 211 9.01 0.29 -26.30
N ILE A 212 9.79 -0.53 -25.58
CA ILE A 212 9.87 -0.44 -24.11
C ILE A 212 10.42 0.91 -23.67
N ILE A 213 11.48 1.39 -24.30
CA ILE A 213 12.05 2.72 -24.00
C ILE A 213 10.95 3.78 -24.14
N SER A 214 10.18 3.75 -25.21
CA SER A 214 9.10 4.71 -25.46
C SER A 214 7.98 4.62 -24.43
N ILE A 215 7.54 3.40 -24.06
CA ILE A 215 6.51 3.19 -23.02
C ILE A 215 6.97 3.78 -21.69
N VAL A 216 8.19 3.44 -21.28
CA VAL A 216 8.75 3.88 -20.01
C VAL A 216 9.00 5.39 -20.01
N TYR A 217 9.45 5.94 -21.13
CA TYR A 217 9.67 7.37 -21.31
C TYR A 217 8.37 8.18 -21.27
N ASN A 218 7.34 7.78 -22.01
CA ASN A 218 6.06 8.48 -22.01
C ASN A 218 5.46 8.51 -20.61
N PHE A 219 5.50 7.37 -19.91
CA PHE A 219 5.08 7.30 -18.52
C PHE A 219 5.85 8.29 -17.63
N GLN A 220 7.17 8.43 -17.82
CA GLN A 220 8.00 9.35 -17.05
C GLN A 220 7.65 10.83 -17.30
N ILE A 221 7.33 11.21 -18.53
CA ILE A 221 6.88 12.58 -18.85
C ILE A 221 5.50 12.86 -18.27
N ASP A 222 4.55 11.95 -18.49
CA ASP A 222 3.15 12.11 -18.04
C ASP A 222 3.05 12.22 -16.51
N ASN A 223 4.05 11.68 -15.82
CA ASN A 223 4.16 11.69 -14.37
C ASN A 223 5.20 12.69 -13.86
N GLU A 224 5.67 13.65 -14.67
CA GLU A 224 6.62 14.68 -14.23
C GLU A 224 7.89 14.10 -13.56
N ILE A 225 8.27 12.88 -13.91
CA ILE A 225 9.52 12.24 -13.46
C ILE A 225 10.68 12.83 -14.25
N LEU A 226 10.43 13.16 -15.52
CA LEU A 226 11.35 13.79 -16.45
C LEU A 226 10.62 14.93 -17.18
N SER A 227 11.39 15.87 -17.71
CA SER A 227 10.95 17.01 -18.51
C SER A 227 11.20 16.83 -20.01
N SER A 228 12.08 15.91 -20.43
CA SER A 228 12.37 15.64 -21.86
C SER A 228 12.93 14.24 -22.16
N LYS A 229 12.87 13.81 -23.43
CA LYS A 229 13.48 12.54 -23.92
C LYS A 229 15.00 12.51 -23.86
N ASN A 230 15.60 13.67 -23.65
CA ASN A 230 17.04 13.83 -23.49
C ASN A 230 17.44 13.81 -22.01
N ASP A 231 16.46 13.75 -21.09
CA ASP A 231 16.71 13.66 -19.66
C ASP A 231 17.16 12.26 -19.30
N ILE A 232 17.97 12.20 -18.25
CA ILE A 232 18.60 10.94 -17.92
C ILE A 232 17.58 10.03 -17.27
N GLY A 233 17.61 8.78 -17.71
CA GLY A 233 16.66 7.78 -17.29
C GLY A 233 15.43 7.78 -18.18
N ALA A 234 15.38 8.62 -19.22
CA ALA A 234 14.36 8.55 -20.27
C ALA A 234 14.30 7.14 -20.84
N GLY A 235 13.16 6.49 -20.60
CA GLY A 235 12.91 5.11 -21.00
C GLY A 235 13.63 4.05 -20.17
N TYR A 236 14.28 4.40 -19.05
CA TYR A 236 14.91 3.47 -18.11
C TYR A 236 13.96 3.07 -16.98
N TRP A 237 13.90 1.77 -16.68
CA TRP A 237 13.07 1.21 -15.62
C TRP A 237 13.75 1.36 -14.24
N GLY A 238 14.02 2.60 -13.83
CA GLY A 238 14.71 2.99 -12.60
C GLY A 238 13.82 2.98 -11.35
N ASN A 239 14.38 3.21 -10.16
CA ASN A 239 13.64 3.15 -8.89
C ASN A 239 12.46 4.15 -8.84
N ILE A 240 12.69 5.40 -9.22
CA ILE A 240 11.65 6.44 -9.24
C ILE A 240 10.52 6.06 -10.21
N THR A 241 10.89 5.61 -11.41
CA THR A 241 9.94 5.13 -12.41
C THR A 241 9.18 3.90 -11.94
N ARG A 242 9.86 2.93 -11.32
CA ARG A 242 9.23 1.73 -10.76
C ARG A 242 8.24 2.07 -9.66
N ASP A 243 8.60 2.94 -8.73
CA ASP A 243 7.72 3.30 -7.61
C ASP A 243 6.48 4.04 -8.10
N LYS A 244 6.63 4.97 -9.04
CA LYS A 244 5.50 5.73 -9.60
C LYS A 244 4.64 4.88 -10.55
N PHE A 245 5.25 4.07 -11.41
CA PHE A 245 4.55 3.11 -12.29
C PHE A 245 3.80 2.07 -11.47
N LYS A 246 4.40 1.60 -10.38
CA LYS A 246 3.73 0.70 -9.43
C LYS A 246 2.50 1.37 -8.83
N LYS A 247 2.58 2.62 -8.37
CA LYS A 247 1.41 3.36 -7.85
C LYS A 247 0.31 3.50 -8.92
N ALA A 248 0.65 3.95 -10.13
CA ALA A 248 -0.31 4.09 -11.24
C ALA A 248 -0.99 2.75 -11.61
N TYR A 249 -0.20 1.67 -11.66
CA TYR A 249 -0.68 0.32 -11.92
C TYR A 249 -1.70 -0.16 -10.87
N LEU A 250 -1.55 0.28 -9.62
CA LEU A 250 -2.44 -0.08 -8.53
C LEU A 250 -3.66 0.79 -8.37
N ASN A 251 -3.62 2.00 -8.91
CA ASN A 251 -4.78 2.87 -8.96
C ASN A 251 -5.72 2.51 -10.12
N GLY A 252 -5.39 1.48 -10.92
CA GLY A 252 -6.18 1.06 -12.07
C GLY A 252 -6.04 1.97 -13.29
N GLU A 253 -5.03 2.86 -13.32
CA GLU A 253 -4.87 3.88 -14.38
C GLU A 253 -4.68 3.27 -15.79
N PHE A 254 -4.23 2.02 -15.87
CA PHE A 254 -4.07 1.31 -17.14
C PHE A 254 -5.30 0.47 -17.55
N ASP A 255 -6.36 0.42 -16.73
CA ASP A 255 -7.59 -0.29 -17.06
C ASP A 255 -8.53 0.56 -17.95
N GLU A 256 -8.47 1.89 -17.89
CA GLU A 256 -9.24 2.80 -18.74
C GLU A 256 -8.80 2.77 -20.22
N LEU A 257 -7.50 2.57 -20.48
CA LEU A 257 -6.91 2.45 -21.83
C LEU A 257 -7.45 1.24 -22.62
N LYS A 258 -7.88 0.17 -21.93
CA LYS A 258 -8.52 -1.00 -22.55
C LYS A 258 -9.90 -0.68 -23.12
N THR A 259 -10.60 0.31 -22.55
CA THR A 259 -11.94 0.70 -22.99
C THR A 259 -11.89 1.54 -24.26
N GLN A 260 -10.90 2.44 -24.38
CA GLN A 260 -10.71 3.31 -25.55
C GLN A 260 -10.08 2.58 -26.76
N LYS A 261 -9.17 1.62 -26.56
CA LYS A 261 -8.56 0.83 -27.66
C LYS A 261 -9.57 -0.04 -28.41
N ASN A 262 -10.67 -0.46 -27.76
CA ASN A 262 -11.70 -1.26 -28.43
C ASN A 262 -12.46 -0.48 -29.52
N GLU A 263 -12.49 0.85 -29.44
CA GLU A 263 -13.13 1.72 -30.46
C GLU A 263 -12.19 1.99 -31.63
N VAL A 264 -10.88 2.16 -31.38
CA VAL A 264 -9.85 2.46 -32.40
C VAL A 264 -9.44 1.22 -33.22
N ASN A 265 -9.54 0.02 -32.64
CA ASN A 265 -9.12 -1.24 -33.27
C ASN A 265 -10.03 -1.73 -34.43
N GLN A 266 -11.11 -1.01 -34.77
CA GLN A 266 -11.92 -1.33 -35.95
C GLN A 266 -11.34 -0.75 -37.26
N GLU A 267 -10.50 0.29 -37.21
CA GLU A 267 -10.07 1.00 -38.43
C GLU A 267 -8.69 0.59 -38.98
N MET A 268 -7.78 0.05 -38.16
CA MET A 268 -6.39 -0.21 -38.57
C MET A 268 -6.06 -1.69 -38.90
N LYS A 269 -7.04 -2.50 -39.31
CA LYS A 269 -6.83 -3.93 -39.61
C LYS A 269 -6.41 -4.25 -41.04
N ILE A 270 -5.82 -3.29 -41.77
CA ILE A 270 -5.30 -3.49 -43.12
C ILE A 270 -3.85 -2.99 -43.15
N GLU A 271 -2.92 -3.94 -43.16
CA GLU A 271 -1.75 -4.02 -44.06
C GLU A 271 -0.46 -4.55 -43.37
N VAL A 272 -0.25 -5.87 -43.56
CA VAL A 272 1.01 -6.58 -43.93
C VAL A 272 2.25 -6.41 -43.01
N LYS A 273 2.64 -7.41 -42.20
CA LYS A 273 3.41 -8.66 -42.47
C LYS A 273 4.93 -8.52 -42.75
N SER A 274 5.69 -9.14 -41.83
CA SER A 274 6.91 -9.97 -41.96
C SER A 274 8.28 -9.32 -42.27
N ILE A 275 9.30 -9.67 -41.46
CA ILE A 275 10.36 -10.67 -41.78
C ILE A 275 11.29 -10.88 -40.55
N GLU A 276 11.59 -12.15 -40.25
CA GLU A 276 12.55 -12.64 -39.26
C GLU A 276 13.98 -12.78 -39.84
N THR A 277 15.06 -12.73 -39.03
CA THR A 277 15.89 -13.90 -38.59
C THR A 277 17.34 -13.60 -38.11
N LYS A 278 17.68 -14.20 -36.94
CA LYS A 278 18.90 -14.99 -36.50
C LYS A 278 20.30 -14.32 -36.36
N LYS A 279 20.90 -14.29 -35.15
CA LYS A 279 21.82 -15.26 -34.41
C LYS A 279 23.29 -15.23 -34.93
N GLU A 280 24.40 -15.24 -34.17
CA GLU A 280 24.84 -16.09 -33.04
C GLU A 280 26.20 -15.60 -32.41
N GLU A 281 26.39 -15.81 -31.09
CA GLU A 281 27.56 -16.32 -30.28
C GLU A 281 29.05 -15.97 -30.62
N LYS A 282 30.06 -15.85 -29.71
CA LYS A 282 30.37 -16.48 -28.40
C LYS A 282 31.65 -15.87 -27.71
N GLN A 283 31.63 -15.85 -26.37
CA GLN A 283 32.69 -16.18 -25.37
C GLN A 283 33.89 -15.26 -24.95
N SER A 284 33.93 -15.11 -23.61
CA SER A 284 34.84 -14.57 -22.57
C SER A 284 36.30 -15.15 -22.58
N PRO A 285 37.27 -14.86 -21.65
CA PRO A 285 37.10 -14.48 -20.22
C PRO A 285 38.21 -13.71 -19.43
N VAL A 286 37.93 -13.50 -18.13
CA VAL A 286 38.81 -13.42 -16.92
C VAL A 286 39.46 -12.07 -16.48
N VAL A 287 38.93 -11.45 -15.40
CA VAL A 287 39.40 -11.28 -13.97
C VAL A 287 40.54 -10.26 -13.73
N ILE A 288 40.34 -9.31 -12.78
CA ILE A 288 41.15 -9.07 -11.54
C ILE A 288 40.60 -7.86 -10.76
N SER A 289 40.76 -7.99 -9.44
CA SER A 289 40.41 -7.20 -8.27
C SER A 289 41.08 -5.82 -8.09
N THR A 290 40.72 -5.19 -6.95
CA THR A 290 41.50 -4.26 -6.09
C THR A 290 41.44 -2.75 -6.34
N GLU A 291 40.35 -2.15 -5.85
CA GLU A 291 40.26 -1.13 -4.79
C GLU A 291 41.48 -0.28 -4.35
N ILE A 292 41.17 1.02 -4.12
CA ILE A 292 41.80 2.03 -3.22
C ILE A 292 43.01 2.80 -3.80
N LYS A 293 42.75 3.99 -4.42
CA LYS A 293 43.67 5.17 -4.48
C LYS A 293 43.17 6.45 -5.23
N LYS A 294 41.87 6.66 -5.50
CA LYS A 294 41.40 7.80 -6.33
C LYS A 294 40.71 8.91 -5.52
N GLU A 295 41.47 9.83 -4.91
CA GLU A 295 40.86 11.05 -4.33
C GLU A 295 41.48 12.37 -4.87
N ASN A 296 42.46 12.29 -5.77
CA ASN A 296 43.03 13.48 -6.45
C ASN A 296 43.14 13.33 -7.98
N GLU A 297 42.55 12.28 -8.58
CA GLU A 297 42.66 12.01 -10.01
C GLU A 297 41.47 12.52 -10.87
N ASP A 298 40.36 12.91 -10.25
CA ASP A 298 39.12 13.21 -10.99
C ASP A 298 39.05 14.63 -11.59
N LEU A 299 39.97 15.53 -11.21
CA LEU A 299 40.06 16.87 -11.82
C LEU A 299 40.91 16.90 -13.10
N ASP A 300 41.77 15.90 -13.32
CA ASP A 300 42.68 15.85 -14.47
C ASP A 300 41.91 15.60 -15.78
N ILE A 301 40.81 14.85 -15.70
CA ILE A 301 39.95 14.52 -16.85
C ILE A 301 39.36 15.76 -17.53
N PHE A 302 39.19 16.87 -16.82
CA PHE A 302 38.66 18.12 -17.37
C PHE A 302 39.76 19.05 -17.89
N ASN A 303 41.01 18.83 -17.49
CA ASN A 303 42.14 19.73 -17.81
C ASN A 303 43.00 19.20 -18.96
N LEU A 304 42.94 17.91 -19.31
CA LEU A 304 43.73 17.29 -20.38
C LEU A 304 42.87 16.67 -21.50
N PRO A 305 43.41 16.54 -22.73
CA PRO A 305 42.80 15.73 -23.79
C PRO A 305 42.61 14.28 -23.33
N LEU A 306 41.45 13.72 -23.64
CA LEU A 306 41.16 12.34 -23.28
C LEU A 306 42.11 11.40 -24.02
N SER A 307 42.90 10.65 -23.27
CA SER A 307 43.80 9.64 -23.82
C SER A 307 43.82 8.42 -22.90
N GLY A 308 43.76 7.24 -23.51
CA GLY A 308 43.78 5.96 -22.80
C GLY A 308 42.43 5.49 -22.28
N ILE A 309 42.35 4.17 -22.08
CA ILE A 309 41.15 3.44 -21.65
C ILE A 309 40.70 3.90 -20.26
N GLU A 310 41.64 4.06 -19.31
CA GLU A 310 41.32 4.42 -17.93
C GLU A 310 40.73 5.82 -17.78
N ASN A 311 41.24 6.80 -18.51
CA ASN A 311 40.66 8.15 -18.50
C ASN A 311 39.28 8.14 -19.16
N THR A 312 39.08 7.33 -20.21
CA THR A 312 37.77 7.17 -20.84
C THR A 312 36.76 6.53 -19.88
N LYS A 313 37.17 5.54 -19.08
CA LYS A 313 36.33 4.98 -18.00
C LYS A 313 35.99 5.99 -16.92
N LYS A 314 36.93 6.87 -16.54
CA LYS A 314 36.66 7.96 -15.59
C LYS A 314 35.62 8.94 -16.15
N LEU A 315 35.76 9.35 -17.42
CA LEU A 315 34.78 10.21 -18.07
C LEU A 315 33.41 9.51 -18.17
N GLN A 316 33.37 8.23 -18.55
CA GLN A 316 32.16 7.41 -18.52
C GLN A 316 31.52 7.38 -17.13
N SER A 317 32.32 7.24 -16.06
CA SER A 317 31.83 7.26 -14.67
C SER A 317 31.24 8.62 -14.29
N ILE A 318 31.91 9.72 -14.61
CA ILE A 318 31.42 11.08 -14.35
C ILE A 318 30.12 11.35 -15.10
N LEU A 319 30.07 10.98 -16.38
CA LEU A 319 28.85 11.08 -17.18
C LEU A 319 27.74 10.21 -16.59
N LYS A 320 28.06 9.05 -16.00
CA LYS A 320 27.10 8.18 -15.33
C LYS A 320 26.59 8.73 -14.00
N GLU A 321 27.44 9.37 -13.21
CA GLU A 321 27.03 10.09 -11.99
C GLU A 321 26.14 11.28 -12.31
N LEU A 322 26.56 12.08 -13.30
CA LEU A 322 25.74 13.13 -13.91
C LEU A 322 24.58 12.57 -14.70
N SER A 323 24.43 11.25 -14.71
CA SER A 323 23.32 10.56 -15.33
C SER A 323 23.39 10.60 -16.90
N LEU A 324 24.17 11.48 -17.53
CA LEU A 324 24.43 11.60 -18.99
C LEU A 324 24.86 10.31 -19.73
N TYR A 325 25.35 9.27 -19.04
CA TYR A 325 25.77 7.98 -19.63
C TYR A 325 25.29 6.79 -18.80
N ASN A 326 24.67 5.78 -19.42
CA ASN A 326 24.15 4.60 -18.72
C ASN A 326 24.84 3.28 -19.08
N GLY A 327 25.72 3.29 -20.08
CA GLY A 327 26.47 2.12 -20.54
C GLY A 327 27.51 1.62 -19.53
N GLU A 328 28.22 0.56 -19.91
CA GLU A 328 29.30 -0.01 -19.11
C GLU A 328 30.55 0.87 -19.15
N LEU A 329 31.40 0.78 -18.12
CA LEU A 329 32.68 1.51 -18.10
C LEU A 329 33.72 0.77 -18.95
N THR A 330 33.50 0.71 -20.26
CA THR A 330 34.30 -0.04 -21.23
C THR A 330 35.67 0.61 -21.49
N GLY A 331 35.78 1.93 -21.29
CA GLY A 331 36.90 2.75 -21.72
C GLY A 331 36.98 2.94 -23.23
N ASN A 332 35.95 2.52 -23.98
CA ASN A 332 35.77 2.84 -25.39
C ASN A 332 35.06 4.19 -25.53
N TYR A 333 35.71 5.13 -26.21
CA TYR A 333 35.18 6.49 -26.38
C TYR A 333 33.90 6.51 -27.23
N ASN A 334 33.76 5.56 -28.15
CA ASN A 334 32.60 5.48 -29.03
C ASN A 334 31.30 5.24 -28.23
N ASP A 335 31.40 4.59 -27.07
CA ASP A 335 30.22 4.30 -26.23
C ASP A 335 29.64 5.58 -25.59
N ILE A 336 30.43 6.66 -25.51
CA ILE A 336 30.01 7.96 -24.97
C ILE A 336 29.91 9.06 -26.01
N THR A 337 30.18 8.78 -27.29
CA THR A 337 30.13 9.81 -28.35
C THR A 337 28.75 10.46 -28.44
N ASP A 338 27.67 9.65 -28.41
CA ASP A 338 26.30 10.15 -28.40
C ASP A 338 25.94 10.88 -27.11
N SER A 339 26.40 10.39 -25.95
CA SER A 339 26.20 11.07 -24.66
C SER A 339 26.88 12.44 -24.63
N ILE A 340 28.10 12.55 -25.15
CA ILE A 340 28.84 13.80 -25.27
C ILE A 340 28.15 14.73 -26.26
N TYR A 341 27.71 14.22 -27.41
CA TYR A 341 26.99 15.01 -28.41
C TYR A 341 25.66 15.57 -27.86
N ASN A 342 24.85 14.73 -27.21
CA ASN A 342 23.59 15.15 -26.61
C ASN A 342 23.80 16.19 -25.50
N PHE A 343 24.82 15.99 -24.66
CA PHE A 343 25.25 16.99 -23.69
C PHE A 343 25.62 18.31 -24.38
N GLN A 344 26.45 18.27 -25.44
CA GLN A 344 26.84 19.46 -26.19
C GLN A 344 25.64 20.17 -26.85
N LEU A 345 24.66 19.44 -27.38
CA LEU A 345 23.42 20.01 -27.92
C LEU A 345 22.61 20.72 -26.82
N ASN A 346 22.40 20.05 -25.69
CA ASN A 346 21.59 20.59 -24.58
C ASN A 346 22.22 21.84 -23.96
N GLU A 347 23.55 21.87 -23.87
CA GLU A 347 24.31 23.04 -23.37
C GLU A 347 24.55 24.10 -24.46
N GLY A 348 24.04 23.89 -25.69
CA GLY A 348 24.18 24.82 -26.82
C GLY A 348 25.60 24.98 -27.37
N LEU A 349 26.49 24.02 -27.10
CA LEU A 349 27.89 24.00 -27.57
C LEU A 349 27.99 23.64 -29.06
N VAL A 350 27.03 22.85 -29.56
CA VAL A 350 26.85 22.49 -30.98
C VAL A 350 25.36 22.58 -31.34
N LYS A 351 25.05 22.68 -32.62
CA LYS A 351 23.68 22.79 -33.17
C LYS A 351 23.22 21.52 -33.87
N ASN A 352 24.15 20.76 -34.44
CA ASN A 352 23.86 19.53 -35.17
C ASN A 352 25.10 18.62 -35.22
N VAL A 353 24.93 17.38 -35.68
CA VAL A 353 25.96 16.33 -35.67
C VAL A 353 27.11 16.61 -36.64
N GLY A 354 26.91 17.49 -37.62
CA GLY A 354 27.95 17.91 -38.57
C GLY A 354 28.81 19.07 -38.07
N ASP A 355 28.49 19.67 -36.92
CA ASP A 355 29.29 20.75 -36.35
C ASP A 355 30.67 20.25 -35.91
N ILE A 356 31.69 21.08 -36.12
CA ILE A 356 33.07 20.75 -35.77
C ILE A 356 33.16 20.49 -34.26
N GLY A 357 33.49 19.24 -33.90
CA GLY A 357 33.61 18.82 -32.50
C GLY A 357 32.34 18.20 -31.90
N ALA A 358 31.29 17.99 -32.69
CA ALA A 358 30.12 17.22 -32.27
C ALA A 358 30.52 15.80 -31.86
N GLY A 359 30.15 15.40 -30.64
CA GLY A 359 30.52 14.11 -30.05
C GLY A 359 31.95 14.03 -29.53
N PHE A 360 32.73 15.12 -29.61
CA PHE A 360 34.12 15.16 -29.13
C PHE A 360 34.28 15.89 -27.79
N TYR A 361 35.03 15.29 -26.88
CA TYR A 361 35.35 15.82 -25.56
C TYR A 361 36.49 16.86 -25.64
N GLY A 362 36.22 17.94 -26.38
CA GLY A 362 37.13 19.05 -26.59
C GLY A 362 37.05 20.12 -25.48
N PRO A 363 37.91 21.16 -25.53
CA PRO A 363 38.06 22.15 -24.45
C PRO A 363 36.74 22.75 -23.94
N LYS A 364 35.83 23.14 -24.84
CA LYS A 364 34.53 23.72 -24.47
C LYS A 364 33.62 22.73 -23.75
N THR A 365 33.59 21.48 -24.21
CA THR A 365 32.83 20.39 -23.58
C THR A 365 33.38 20.06 -22.21
N ARG A 366 34.71 20.04 -22.05
CA ARG A 366 35.35 19.81 -20.75
C ARG A 366 34.98 20.88 -19.74
N GLU A 367 35.05 22.15 -20.13
CA GLU A 367 34.72 23.27 -19.26
C GLU A 367 33.25 23.25 -18.82
N SER A 368 32.32 23.08 -19.76
CA SER A 368 30.88 22.98 -19.45
C SER A 368 30.58 21.76 -18.57
N LEU A 369 31.14 20.59 -18.88
CA LEU A 369 30.92 19.37 -18.10
C LEU A 369 31.52 19.47 -16.70
N LYS A 370 32.69 20.12 -16.56
CA LYS A 370 33.32 20.41 -15.27
C LYS A 370 32.41 21.26 -14.39
N ASN A 371 31.85 22.34 -14.93
CA ASN A 371 30.95 23.21 -14.19
C ASN A 371 29.69 22.46 -13.74
N LYS A 372 29.10 21.64 -14.62
CA LYS A 372 27.95 20.80 -14.29
C LYS A 372 28.26 19.77 -13.20
N TYR A 373 29.40 19.10 -13.29
CA TYR A 373 29.86 18.13 -12.29
C TYR A 373 30.10 18.78 -10.93
N LEU A 374 30.76 19.94 -10.89
CA LEU A 374 30.98 20.68 -9.64
C LEU A 374 29.67 21.14 -9.01
N ASN A 375 28.70 21.61 -9.81
CA ASN A 375 27.40 21.99 -9.29
C ASN A 375 26.64 20.78 -8.72
N TYR A 376 26.63 19.66 -9.43
CA TYR A 376 26.04 18.41 -8.96
C TYR A 376 26.63 17.94 -7.62
N LYS A 377 27.97 17.97 -7.47
CA LYS A 377 28.62 17.62 -6.20
C LYS A 377 28.22 18.56 -5.06
N LYS A 378 28.10 19.86 -5.33
CA LYS A 378 27.65 20.84 -4.35
C LYS A 378 26.20 20.58 -3.92
N GLU A 379 25.31 20.27 -4.86
CA GLU A 379 23.91 19.91 -4.57
C GLU A 379 23.80 18.62 -3.74
N LEU A 380 24.61 17.61 -4.04
CA LEU A 380 24.68 16.38 -3.24
C LEU A 380 25.15 16.66 -1.81
N GLU A 381 26.18 17.48 -1.63
CA GLU A 381 26.69 17.83 -0.31
C GLU A 381 25.65 18.60 0.52
N GLU A 382 24.90 19.51 -0.11
CA GLU A 382 23.83 20.25 0.56
C GLU A 382 22.65 19.35 0.94
N ALA A 383 22.23 18.46 0.03
CA ALA A 383 21.17 17.49 0.31
C ALA A 383 21.53 16.52 1.44
N GLU A 384 22.81 16.12 1.52
CA GLU A 384 23.33 15.30 2.61
C GLU A 384 23.25 16.04 3.96
N LYS A 385 23.61 17.33 4.00
CA LYS A 385 23.51 18.16 5.22
C LYS A 385 22.06 18.29 5.69
N ILE A 386 21.14 18.58 4.77
CA ILE A 386 19.70 18.66 5.07
C ILE A 386 19.20 17.33 5.65
N ARG A 387 19.57 16.20 5.04
CA ARG A 387 19.16 14.87 5.53
C ARG A 387 19.67 14.59 6.93
N GLN A 388 20.93 14.93 7.22
CA GLN A 388 21.53 14.75 8.55
C GLN A 388 20.87 15.65 9.60
N GLU A 389 20.53 16.89 9.25
CA GLU A 389 19.83 17.81 10.13
C GLU A 389 18.39 17.35 10.43
N GLU A 390 17.66 16.89 9.41
CA GLU A 390 16.32 16.31 9.56
C GLU A 390 16.34 15.04 10.42
N GLU A 391 17.32 14.16 10.22
CA GLU A 391 17.48 12.96 11.04
C GLU A 391 17.77 13.29 12.50
N LYS A 392 18.62 14.29 12.76
CA LYS A 392 18.89 14.79 14.10
C LYS A 392 17.62 15.38 14.74
N ARG A 393 16.89 16.24 14.03
CA ARG A 393 15.63 16.84 14.50
C ARG A 393 14.60 15.77 14.82
N ARG A 394 14.45 14.75 13.95
CA ARG A 394 13.55 13.62 14.16
C ARG A 394 13.87 12.89 15.46
N LYS A 395 15.15 12.56 15.68
CA LYS A 395 15.60 11.89 16.91
C LYS A 395 15.34 12.72 18.17
N GLU A 396 15.61 14.02 18.11
CA GLU A 396 15.32 14.93 19.23
C GLU A 396 13.81 15.00 19.56
N LEU A 397 12.94 14.96 18.54
CA LEU A 397 11.49 14.92 18.73
C LEU A 397 11.00 13.58 19.27
N GLU A 398 11.58 12.45 18.82
CA GLU A 398 11.31 11.12 19.37
C GLU A 398 11.68 11.02 20.86
N ASP A 399 12.85 11.53 21.23
CA ASP A 399 13.31 11.53 22.62
C ASP A 399 12.38 12.39 23.50
N LYS A 400 12.00 13.59 23.04
CA LYS A 400 11.03 14.45 23.73
C LYS A 400 9.66 13.79 23.87
N TYR A 401 9.16 13.12 22.82
CA TYR A 401 7.89 12.40 22.88
C TYR A 401 7.92 11.29 23.94
N ARG A 402 9.01 10.51 24.00
CA ARG A 402 9.20 9.45 25.02
C ARG A 402 9.27 10.01 26.43
N GLU A 403 9.92 11.16 26.62
CA GLU A 403 9.95 11.84 27.93
C GLU A 403 8.54 12.27 28.36
N ILE A 404 7.74 12.83 27.43
CA ILE A 404 6.35 13.20 27.71
C ILE A 404 5.53 11.96 28.05
N GLU A 405 5.57 10.91 27.23
CA GLU A 405 4.85 9.65 27.46
C GLU A 405 5.19 9.05 28.82
N LYS A 406 6.49 9.00 29.16
CA LYS A 406 6.95 8.53 30.47
C LYS A 406 6.40 9.40 31.61
N SER A 407 6.45 10.73 31.47
CA SER A 407 5.93 11.64 32.49
C SER A 407 4.42 11.48 32.70
N VAL A 408 3.66 11.28 31.62
CA VAL A 408 2.21 11.04 31.65
C VAL A 408 1.91 9.72 32.35
N LEU A 409 2.67 8.67 32.02
CA LEU A 409 2.52 7.36 32.65
C LEU A 409 2.79 7.42 34.16
N GLU A 410 3.84 8.11 34.60
CA GLU A 410 4.15 8.31 36.02
C GLU A 410 3.03 9.08 36.74
N GLU A 411 2.54 10.16 36.14
CA GLU A 411 1.46 11.00 36.67
C GLU A 411 0.14 10.23 36.81
N VAL A 412 -0.26 9.48 35.77
CA VAL A 412 -1.48 8.68 35.79
C VAL A 412 -1.36 7.49 36.76
N ASN A 413 -0.20 6.83 36.83
CA ASN A 413 0.03 5.76 37.80
C ASN A 413 -0.15 6.26 39.23
N GLU A 414 0.46 7.41 39.58
CA GLU A 414 0.37 7.96 40.93
C GLU A 414 -1.07 8.33 41.29
N LYS A 415 -1.81 8.93 40.35
CA LYS A 415 -3.21 9.29 40.52
C LYS A 415 -4.15 8.09 40.67
N THR A 416 -3.86 7.00 39.97
CA THR A 416 -4.75 5.82 39.90
C THR A 416 -4.31 4.65 40.79
N LYS A 417 -3.16 4.73 41.45
CA LYS A 417 -2.52 3.64 42.23
C LYS A 417 -3.47 2.95 43.21
N ASP A 418 -4.34 3.72 43.83
CA ASP A 418 -5.26 3.25 44.86
C ASP A 418 -6.70 3.08 44.32
N LEU A 419 -6.99 3.05 43.03
CA LEU A 419 -8.39 2.91 42.60
C LEU A 419 -8.87 1.45 42.53
N LEU A 420 -7.95 0.50 42.33
CA LEU A 420 -8.32 -0.89 42.11
C LEU A 420 -9.01 -1.51 43.35
N GLY A 421 -10.19 -2.08 43.15
CA GLY A 421 -10.94 -2.79 44.19
C GLY A 421 -11.86 -1.93 45.05
N VAL A 422 -12.07 -0.66 44.68
CA VAL A 422 -13.11 0.22 45.24
C VAL A 422 -14.51 -0.35 44.91
N LYS A 423 -15.43 -0.39 45.89
CA LYS A 423 -16.72 -1.09 45.76
C LYS A 423 -17.95 -0.22 46.00
N PHE A 424 -19.07 -0.61 45.41
CA PHE A 424 -20.37 0.01 45.66
C PHE A 424 -20.70 0.01 47.17
N GLY A 425 -21.20 1.14 47.67
CA GLY A 425 -21.47 1.39 49.09
C GLY A 425 -20.24 1.81 49.91
N GLU A 426 -19.02 1.78 49.34
CA GLU A 426 -17.81 2.23 50.03
C GLU A 426 -17.83 3.75 50.26
N VAL A 427 -17.28 4.17 51.40
CA VAL A 427 -17.01 5.58 51.73
C VAL A 427 -15.53 5.72 52.03
N SER A 428 -14.76 6.27 51.10
CA SER A 428 -13.30 6.38 51.23
C SER A 428 -12.71 7.48 50.34
N PRO A 429 -11.51 8.01 50.66
CA PRO A 429 -10.78 8.91 49.76
C PRO A 429 -10.55 8.32 48.37
N ARG A 430 -10.40 6.99 48.25
CA ARG A 430 -10.20 6.29 46.97
C ARG A 430 -11.42 6.42 46.06
N VAL A 431 -12.62 6.42 46.63
CA VAL A 431 -13.87 6.69 45.90
C VAL A 431 -13.90 8.14 45.40
N ARG A 432 -13.39 9.11 46.17
CA ARG A 432 -13.28 10.50 45.71
C ARG A 432 -12.36 10.60 44.50
N GLU A 433 -11.21 9.93 44.53
CA GLU A 433 -10.29 9.88 43.38
C GLU A 433 -10.93 9.26 42.14
N LEU A 434 -11.75 8.20 42.29
CA LEU A 434 -12.55 7.65 41.19
C LEU A 434 -13.54 8.68 40.62
N GLN A 435 -14.26 9.40 41.48
CA GLN A 435 -15.21 10.45 41.06
C GLN A 435 -14.52 11.61 40.33
N LEU A 436 -13.35 12.04 40.81
CA LEU A 436 -12.54 13.07 40.16
C LEU A 436 -12.02 12.59 38.80
N THR A 437 -11.56 11.34 38.71
CA THR A 437 -11.10 10.73 37.46
C THR A 437 -12.24 10.65 36.43
N LEU A 438 -13.41 10.16 36.84
CA LEU A 438 -14.59 10.11 35.97
C LEU A 438 -15.04 11.52 35.55
N LYS A 439 -14.95 12.51 36.44
CA LYS A 439 -15.29 13.92 36.14
C LYS A 439 -14.34 14.49 35.08
N GLU A 440 -13.05 14.24 35.24
CA GLU A 440 -12.02 14.67 34.30
C GLU A 440 -12.20 14.02 32.92
N LEU A 441 -12.62 12.76 32.89
CA LEU A 441 -12.99 12.07 31.64
C LEU A 441 -14.37 12.47 31.10
N GLY A 442 -15.15 13.29 31.82
CA GLY A 442 -16.45 13.81 31.37
C GLY A 442 -17.67 12.99 31.78
N TYR A 443 -17.49 11.94 32.59
CA TYR A 443 -18.53 10.98 32.96
C TYR A 443 -19.24 11.29 34.29
N PHE A 444 -18.66 12.15 35.15
CA PHE A 444 -19.20 12.45 36.48
C PHE A 444 -19.41 13.95 36.69
N SER A 445 -20.66 14.39 36.82
CA SER A 445 -21.02 15.81 36.97
C SER A 445 -21.31 16.24 38.41
N GLU A 446 -21.47 15.29 39.33
CA GLU A 446 -21.90 15.55 40.71
C GLU A 446 -20.74 16.02 41.61
N LYS A 447 -21.09 16.35 42.86
CA LYS A 447 -20.08 16.60 43.90
C LYS A 447 -19.36 15.29 44.26
N ASP A 448 -18.05 15.37 44.43
CA ASP A 448 -17.14 14.27 44.79
C ASP A 448 -17.23 13.96 46.30
N THR A 449 -18.34 13.34 46.68
CA THR A 449 -18.73 13.05 48.07
C THR A 449 -17.87 12.01 48.77
N ALA A 450 -16.97 11.33 48.06
CA ALA A 450 -16.23 10.16 48.56
C ALA A 450 -17.12 8.94 48.87
N ILE A 451 -18.37 8.93 48.36
CA ILE A 451 -19.35 7.86 48.55
C ILE A 451 -19.64 7.17 47.21
N TYR A 452 -19.49 5.84 47.17
CA TYR A 452 -19.78 5.05 45.98
C TYR A 452 -21.25 4.68 45.95
N GLY A 453 -22.10 5.68 45.77
CA GLY A 453 -23.55 5.52 45.61
C GLY A 453 -23.98 5.35 44.16
N GLU A 454 -25.30 5.42 43.93
CA GLU A 454 -25.90 5.23 42.60
C GLU A 454 -25.32 6.16 41.53
N LYS A 455 -25.04 7.44 41.84
CA LYS A 455 -24.46 8.37 40.86
C LYS A 455 -23.05 7.98 40.39
N THR A 456 -22.20 7.51 41.30
CA THR A 456 -20.86 7.00 40.94
C THR A 456 -20.99 5.72 40.11
N LYS A 457 -21.94 4.85 40.46
CA LYS A 457 -22.22 3.61 39.73
C LYS A 457 -22.75 3.88 38.31
N GLU A 458 -23.72 4.78 38.16
CA GLU A 458 -24.27 5.23 36.87
C GLU A 458 -23.17 5.81 35.98
N SER A 459 -22.34 6.71 36.53
CA SER A 459 -21.24 7.35 35.79
C SER A 459 -20.19 6.35 35.32
N LEU A 460 -19.83 5.39 36.18
CA LEU A 460 -18.90 4.33 35.81
C LEU A 460 -19.52 3.36 34.78
N ALA A 461 -20.82 3.07 34.87
CA ALA A 461 -21.54 2.27 33.89
C ALA A 461 -21.60 2.95 32.52
N LEU A 462 -21.79 4.27 32.47
CA LEU A 462 -21.71 5.07 31.24
C LEU A 462 -20.29 5.04 30.65
N PHE A 463 -19.26 5.25 31.47
CA PHE A 463 -17.87 5.09 31.05
C PHE A 463 -17.62 3.71 30.44
N GLN A 464 -18.10 2.66 31.10
CA GLN A 464 -17.96 1.29 30.63
C GLN A 464 -18.70 1.04 29.31
N LEU A 465 -19.91 1.59 29.16
CA LEU A 465 -20.71 1.44 27.96
C LEU A 465 -20.07 2.14 26.77
N GLU A 466 -19.63 3.39 26.94
CA GLU A 466 -19.01 4.17 25.86
C GLU A 466 -17.63 3.64 25.43
N ASN A 467 -16.97 2.87 26.28
CA ASN A 467 -15.69 2.22 25.99
C ASN A 467 -15.81 0.71 25.72
N ASP A 468 -17.01 0.23 25.35
CA ASP A 468 -17.28 -1.16 24.96
C ASP A 468 -16.82 -2.22 26.00
N LEU A 469 -16.90 -1.86 27.29
CA LEU A 469 -16.59 -2.75 28.41
C LEU A 469 -17.80 -3.57 28.85
N ILE A 470 -19.00 -3.08 28.59
CA ILE A 470 -20.29 -3.72 28.85
C ILE A 470 -21.24 -3.46 27.66
N ASP A 471 -22.16 -4.40 27.41
CA ASP A 471 -23.09 -4.29 26.28
C ASP A 471 -24.35 -3.45 26.59
N SER A 472 -24.65 -3.21 27.88
CA SER A 472 -25.78 -2.40 28.33
C SER A 472 -25.63 -1.99 29.80
N LEU A 473 -26.42 -0.98 30.23
CA LEU A 473 -26.47 -0.52 31.62
C LEU A 473 -27.08 -1.55 32.60
N ASP A 474 -27.82 -2.54 32.08
CA ASP A 474 -28.38 -3.64 32.88
C ASP A 474 -27.40 -4.80 33.09
N SER A 475 -26.19 -4.70 32.53
CA SER A 475 -25.14 -5.70 32.70
C SER A 475 -24.83 -5.94 34.19
N GLN A 476 -24.60 -7.19 34.57
CA GLN A 476 -24.13 -7.53 35.92
C GLN A 476 -22.79 -6.88 36.28
N TYR A 477 -22.04 -6.39 35.29
CA TYR A 477 -20.77 -5.70 35.46
C TYR A 477 -20.92 -4.16 35.44
N ALA A 478 -22.12 -3.64 35.21
CA ALA A 478 -22.40 -2.22 35.10
C ALA A 478 -22.10 -1.49 36.42
N GLY A 479 -21.22 -0.50 36.31
CA GLY A 479 -20.78 0.32 37.42
C GLY A 479 -19.90 -0.43 38.42
N ILE A 480 -19.21 -1.50 38.00
CA ILE A 480 -18.21 -2.22 38.81
C ILE A 480 -16.79 -1.90 38.32
N LEU A 481 -15.95 -1.32 39.18
CA LEU A 481 -14.54 -1.05 38.86
C LEU A 481 -13.68 -2.33 38.98
N GLY A 482 -13.84 -3.26 38.03
CA GLY A 482 -12.96 -4.42 37.87
C GLY A 482 -11.66 -4.09 37.14
N GLU A 483 -10.72 -5.04 37.10
CA GLU A 483 -9.39 -4.85 36.48
C GLU A 483 -9.45 -4.33 35.03
N ARG A 484 -10.36 -4.87 34.21
CA ARG A 484 -10.56 -4.41 32.82
C ARG A 484 -11.04 -2.95 32.76
N THR A 485 -11.95 -2.56 33.65
CA THR A 485 -12.45 -1.18 33.72
C THR A 485 -11.39 -0.24 34.22
N PHE A 486 -10.65 -0.64 35.26
CA PHE A 486 -9.52 0.11 35.78
C PHE A 486 -8.44 0.34 34.72
N PHE A 487 -8.08 -0.69 33.94
CA PHE A 487 -7.10 -0.58 32.87
C PHE A 487 -7.53 0.43 31.80
N VAL A 488 -8.76 0.33 31.28
CA VAL A 488 -9.24 1.27 30.25
C VAL A 488 -9.42 2.69 30.80
N LEU A 489 -9.86 2.84 32.06
CA LEU A 489 -9.94 4.14 32.73
C LEU A 489 -8.57 4.81 32.77
N LYS A 490 -7.54 4.04 33.10
CA LYS A 490 -6.15 4.48 33.12
C LYS A 490 -5.68 4.89 31.72
N THR A 491 -5.91 4.05 30.70
CA THR A 491 -5.55 4.35 29.30
C THR A 491 -6.23 5.61 28.79
N LYS A 492 -7.53 5.82 29.07
CA LYS A 492 -8.23 7.05 28.65
C LYS A 492 -7.70 8.30 29.34
N LEU A 493 -7.24 8.17 30.57
CA LEU A 493 -6.59 9.27 31.28
C LEU A 493 -5.19 9.55 30.71
N GLU A 494 -4.42 8.50 30.39
CA GLU A 494 -3.11 8.61 29.70
C GLU A 494 -3.26 9.31 28.34
N GLU A 495 -4.21 8.88 27.49
CA GLU A 495 -4.53 9.51 26.20
C GLU A 495 -4.84 11.01 26.37
N LYS A 496 -5.73 11.35 27.31
CA LYS A 496 -6.11 12.74 27.57
C LYS A 496 -4.93 13.62 28.00
N TYR A 497 -4.06 13.10 28.86
CA TYR A 497 -2.91 13.85 29.39
C TYR A 497 -1.83 14.00 28.33
N LEU A 498 -1.62 12.96 27.52
CA LEU A 498 -0.73 12.98 26.38
C LEU A 498 -1.19 14.03 25.36
N ASP A 499 -2.47 14.02 24.97
CA ASP A 499 -3.03 15.01 24.05
C ASP A 499 -2.88 16.44 24.58
N SER A 500 -3.13 16.66 25.87
CA SER A 500 -2.94 17.97 26.49
C SER A 500 -1.49 18.45 26.39
N LYS A 501 -0.51 17.60 26.75
CA LYS A 501 0.92 17.95 26.72
C LYS A 501 1.47 18.10 25.29
N LEU A 502 0.95 17.34 24.33
CA LEU A 502 1.32 17.48 22.93
C LEU A 502 0.78 18.77 22.31
N ASN A 503 -0.43 19.19 22.67
CA ASN A 503 -1.03 20.44 22.19
C ASN A 503 -0.27 21.69 22.65
N GLU A 504 0.57 21.59 23.68
CA GLU A 504 1.47 22.66 24.12
C GLU A 504 2.73 22.80 23.24
N ASN A 505 2.99 21.84 22.34
CA ASN A 505 4.18 21.80 21.48
C ASN A 505 3.83 21.49 20.02
N THR A 506 3.73 22.55 19.20
CA THR A 506 3.35 22.48 17.79
C THR A 506 4.26 21.57 16.95
N ASP A 507 5.57 21.57 17.21
CA ASP A 507 6.53 20.72 16.47
C ASP A 507 6.30 19.22 16.74
N LEU A 508 5.96 18.87 17.98
CA LEU A 508 5.65 17.49 18.36
C LEU A 508 4.29 17.06 17.83
N LEU A 509 3.32 17.96 17.81
CA LEU A 509 1.99 17.69 17.27
C LEU A 509 2.05 17.38 15.76
N GLU A 510 2.83 18.17 15.01
CA GLU A 510 3.09 17.93 13.59
C GLU A 510 3.81 16.59 13.38
N PHE A 511 4.86 16.32 14.16
CA PHE A 511 5.60 15.05 14.13
C PHE A 511 4.72 13.82 14.36
N VAL A 512 3.86 13.84 15.38
CA VAL A 512 2.94 12.74 15.70
C VAL A 512 1.89 12.55 14.59
N SER A 513 1.39 13.64 13.99
CA SER A 513 0.46 13.56 12.86
C SER A 513 1.05 12.87 11.63
N VAL A 514 2.35 13.09 11.37
CA VAL A 514 3.08 12.46 10.25
C VAL A 514 3.27 10.97 10.49
N ILE A 515 3.60 10.56 11.73
CA ILE A 515 3.72 9.14 12.10
C ILE A 515 2.38 8.41 11.97
N ASN A 516 1.31 9.02 12.47
CA ASN A 516 -0.03 8.42 12.46
C ASN A 516 -0.64 8.35 11.04
N ASN A 517 -0.31 9.30 10.16
CA ASN A 517 -0.75 9.29 8.76
C ASN A 517 0.08 8.38 7.85
N THR A 518 1.28 7.96 8.25
CA THR A 518 2.08 6.94 7.52
C THR A 518 1.75 5.51 7.95
N SER A 519 0.82 5.34 8.91
CA SER A 519 0.32 4.06 9.42
C SER A 519 -1.16 3.78 9.10
N LEU A 520 -1.79 4.64 8.28
CA LEU A 520 -3.11 4.44 7.63
C LEU A 520 -2.94 4.07 6.15
#